data_AF-A0A7R9FQP6-F1
#
_entry.id   AF-A0A7R9FQP6-F1
#
_cell.length_a   1.000
_cell.length_b   1.000
_cell.length_c   1.000
_cell.angle_alpha   90.00
_cell.angle_beta   90.00
_cell.angle_gamma   90.00
#
_symmetry.space_group_name_H-M   'P 1'
#
loop_
_entity.id
_entity.type
_entity.pdbx_description
1 polymer ?
#
loop_
_entity_poly.entity_id
_entity_poly.type
_entity_poly.pdbx_seq_one_letter_code
_entity_poly.pdbx_strand_id
1 'polypeptide(L)'
;MTCTTLVFQVVPRTPQANLSDMPRLVNGGQGNHFQGTSNGIWSVALKGERKVDLKISKEWCTFQLNRDAPFIIPKFIPAFMEIGRERELGWCNPHLNKHQKAAVWHILQGLARPSPYIIFGPPGTGKTVTVVEAIIQLHCGLPFSRILVTTPSNSSADLIVERLAKSGACHPGEMVRLSAFQRDPALISSIVKPFSRSADDLARVVRSRIIVTTCASSGLLYSQEIRRGHFTHVIIDEAGQAMEPEALIPIGLVSPENGQIILAGDPLQLGPVLTSSYAKTYGLGLSLLERLCARVPYSRNEIRFQDHGSYDPLLVTKLVKNYRSHDAILNFYSSAFYAGELEVEADRNIRESLCHLPFLPCPGIPIIFHGVHGENLQEEASPSWFNPAEVFQVIRYLQKLDQSGLCENDVGVVTPYRKQVEKIRSLMKRFGLPPYKVGSVEEFQGQERKAIIISTVRSCEEFLPFDLSHNMGFLFSKKRFNVAISRAKALLIVIGDPWLLSTDNYWRQLLDKCIHLGVYCGCTFNLPSP
;
A
#
# COMPACT_ATOMS: atom_id res chain seq x y z
N MET A 1 33.66 -3.98 -31.16
CA MET A 1 33.38 -4.24 -29.72
C MET A 1 33.51 -2.93 -28.97
N THR A 2 32.41 -2.21 -28.77
CA THR A 2 32.38 -1.00 -27.94
C THR A 2 32.23 -1.42 -26.47
N CYS A 3 33.23 -1.12 -25.67
CA CYS A 3 33.26 -1.41 -24.23
C CYS A 3 32.17 -0.62 -23.49
N THR A 4 31.16 -1.30 -22.96
CA THR A 4 30.22 -0.73 -22.01
C THR A 4 30.87 -0.76 -20.62
N THR A 5 31.18 0.40 -20.06
CA THR A 5 31.73 0.53 -18.71
C THR A 5 30.66 0.17 -17.68
N LEU A 6 30.82 -0.96 -16.98
CA LEU A 6 30.01 -1.33 -15.82
C LEU A 6 30.59 -0.64 -14.57
N VAL A 7 29.82 0.26 -13.98
CA VAL A 7 30.16 0.92 -12.70
C VAL A 7 29.53 0.11 -11.58
N PHE A 8 30.36 -0.46 -10.69
CA PHE A 8 29.89 -1.12 -9.46
C PHE A 8 30.17 -0.21 -8.26
N GLN A 9 29.16 0.01 -7.41
CA GLN A 9 29.32 0.71 -6.13
C GLN A 9 29.39 -0.33 -5.00
N VAL A 10 30.54 -0.44 -4.35
CA VAL A 10 30.74 -1.31 -3.18
C VAL A 10 30.41 -0.51 -1.92
N VAL A 11 29.51 -0.99 -1.06
CA VAL A 11 29.15 -0.34 0.22
C VAL A 11 29.52 -1.29 1.39
N PRO A 12 30.31 -0.85 2.40
CA PRO A 12 30.69 -1.71 3.52
C PRO A 12 29.55 -1.93 4.52
N ARG A 13 29.59 -3.06 5.23
CA ARG A 13 28.57 -3.52 6.19
C ARG A 13 28.87 -3.19 7.67
N THR A 14 29.82 -2.33 8.00
CA THR A 14 30.19 -2.05 9.41
C THR A 14 30.14 -0.55 9.78
N PRO A 15 29.70 -0.19 11.01
CA PRO A 15 29.41 1.21 11.38
C PRO A 15 30.62 2.05 11.81
N GLN A 16 31.86 1.57 11.64
CA GLN A 16 33.07 2.20 12.21
C GLN A 16 34.16 2.59 11.20
N ALA A 17 33.92 2.51 9.88
CA ALA A 17 34.89 3.00 8.92
C ALA A 17 34.75 4.52 8.71
N ASN A 18 35.76 5.29 9.14
CA ASN A 18 35.86 6.73 8.86
C ASN A 18 35.86 6.98 7.34
N LEU A 19 35.01 7.91 6.90
CA LEU A 19 34.86 8.32 5.50
C LEU A 19 36.13 8.93 4.86
N SER A 20 37.17 9.22 5.66
CA SER A 20 38.45 9.76 5.19
C SER A 20 39.34 8.75 4.49
N ASP A 21 39.12 7.44 4.69
CA ASP A 21 40.05 6.39 4.25
C ASP A 21 39.57 5.61 3.01
N MET A 22 38.48 6.06 2.37
CA MET A 22 37.99 5.46 1.13
C MET A 22 38.75 5.97 -0.10
N PRO A 23 39.29 5.10 -0.96
CA PRO A 23 39.88 5.51 -2.23
C PRO A 23 38.79 6.10 -3.13
N ARG A 24 38.90 7.39 -3.43
CA ARG A 24 38.04 8.07 -4.41
C ARG A 24 38.35 7.50 -5.80
N LEU A 25 37.36 6.88 -6.44
CA LEU A 25 37.37 6.67 -7.90
C LEU A 25 37.15 8.03 -8.56
N VAL A 26 38.24 8.77 -8.76
CA VAL A 26 38.22 10.02 -9.50
C VAL A 26 38.06 9.68 -10.99
N ASN A 27 36.96 10.13 -11.59
CA ASN A 27 36.84 10.28 -13.03
C ASN A 27 37.90 11.29 -13.49
N GLY A 28 39.00 10.79 -14.04
CA GLY A 28 40.06 11.61 -14.60
C GLY A 28 40.88 10.77 -15.57
N GLY A 29 40.98 11.24 -16.81
CA GLY A 29 41.48 10.48 -17.95
C GLY A 29 42.89 9.90 -17.82
N GLN A 30 43.15 8.96 -18.74
CA GLN A 30 44.38 8.21 -19.00
C GLN A 30 44.61 6.92 -18.19
N GLY A 31 44.40 5.79 -18.88
CA GLY A 31 45.25 4.61 -18.75
C GLY A 31 44.95 3.61 -17.62
N ASN A 32 43.76 2.98 -17.60
CA ASN A 32 43.60 1.70 -16.90
C ASN A 32 43.84 0.55 -17.89
N HIS A 33 45.02 -0.08 -17.80
CA HIS A 33 45.36 -1.25 -18.61
C HIS A 33 44.72 -2.52 -18.01
N PHE A 34 43.78 -3.12 -18.75
CA PHE A 34 43.29 -4.46 -18.49
C PHE A 34 44.24 -5.47 -19.17
N GLN A 35 44.86 -6.37 -18.40
CA GLN A 35 45.57 -7.54 -18.95
C GLN A 35 44.70 -8.78 -18.75
N GLY A 36 44.25 -9.37 -19.86
CA GLY A 36 43.58 -10.67 -19.86
C GLY A 36 44.59 -11.80 -19.97
N THR A 37 44.45 -12.85 -19.16
CA THR A 37 45.17 -14.11 -19.35
C THR A 37 44.26 -15.14 -20.02
N SER A 38 44.85 -16.10 -20.74
CA SER A 38 44.16 -17.15 -21.53
C SER A 38 43.19 -18.04 -20.74
N ASN A 39 43.11 -17.88 -19.41
CA ASN A 39 42.28 -18.67 -18.49
C ASN A 39 41.07 -17.90 -17.93
N GLY A 40 40.72 -16.73 -18.48
CA GLY A 40 39.51 -15.98 -18.08
C GLY A 40 39.61 -15.23 -16.75
N ILE A 41 40.83 -15.04 -16.23
CA ILE A 41 41.11 -14.26 -15.03
C ILE A 41 41.51 -12.85 -15.47
N TRP A 42 40.81 -11.85 -14.92
CA TRP A 42 41.08 -10.44 -15.14
C TRP A 42 41.57 -9.82 -13.84
N SER A 43 42.72 -9.16 -13.86
CA SER A 43 43.25 -8.47 -12.69
C SER A 43 43.04 -6.97 -12.87
N VAL A 44 42.35 -6.32 -11.92
CA VAL A 44 42.22 -4.85 -11.91
C VAL A 44 43.15 -4.30 -10.84
N ALA A 45 44.05 -3.41 -11.26
CA ALA A 45 44.90 -2.65 -10.35
C ALA A 45 44.16 -1.38 -9.90
N LEU A 46 43.78 -1.32 -8.63
CA LEU A 46 43.37 -0.07 -8.00
C LEU A 46 44.64 0.74 -7.68
N LYS A 47 44.64 2.03 -8.02
CA LYS A 47 45.76 2.93 -7.72
C LYS A 47 45.89 3.06 -6.20
N GLY A 48 47.00 2.54 -5.65
CA GLY A 48 47.28 2.57 -4.22
C GLY A 48 46.76 1.32 -3.49
N GLU A 49 47.60 0.27 -3.51
CA GLU A 49 47.50 -0.99 -2.78
C GLU A 49 46.35 -1.97 -3.07
N ARG A 50 46.79 -3.21 -3.35
CA ARG A 50 46.08 -4.50 -3.47
C ARG A 50 45.43 -4.79 -4.83
N LYS A 51 46.01 -5.80 -5.51
CA LYS A 51 45.43 -6.47 -6.68
C LYS A 51 44.17 -7.22 -6.25
N VAL A 52 43.08 -7.05 -6.99
CA VAL A 52 41.87 -7.85 -6.87
C VAL A 52 41.80 -8.77 -8.08
N ASP A 53 41.80 -10.08 -7.83
CA ASP A 53 41.66 -11.09 -8.88
C ASP A 53 40.17 -11.32 -9.16
N LEU A 54 39.73 -10.99 -10.39
CA LEU A 54 38.39 -11.29 -10.87
C LEU A 54 38.41 -12.61 -11.63
N LYS A 55 37.75 -13.62 -11.08
CA LYS A 55 37.51 -14.88 -11.78
C LYS A 55 36.11 -14.84 -12.40
N ILE A 56 36.06 -14.62 -13.71
CA ILE A 56 34.81 -14.57 -14.46
C ILE A 56 34.62 -15.94 -15.11
N SER A 57 33.66 -16.75 -14.63
CA SER A 57 33.25 -17.97 -15.33
C SER A 57 32.00 -17.70 -16.18
N LYS A 58 31.62 -18.66 -17.03
CA LYS A 58 30.38 -18.61 -17.81
C LYS A 58 29.11 -18.57 -16.94
N GLU A 59 29.21 -18.97 -15.67
CA GLU A 59 28.06 -19.22 -14.78
C GLU A 59 28.08 -18.33 -13.53
N TRP A 60 29.24 -17.81 -13.09
CA TRP A 60 29.39 -17.08 -11.83
C TRP A 60 30.42 -15.95 -11.93
N CYS A 61 30.26 -14.90 -11.12
CA CYS A 61 31.32 -13.95 -10.79
C CYS A 61 31.59 -14.05 -9.29
N THR A 62 32.80 -14.48 -8.93
CA THR A 62 33.25 -14.53 -7.54
C THR A 62 34.25 -13.42 -7.27
N PHE A 63 34.03 -12.68 -6.18
CA PHE A 63 34.97 -11.70 -5.65
C PHE A 63 35.54 -12.25 -4.34
N GLN A 64 36.86 -12.26 -4.22
CA GLN A 64 37.54 -12.68 -3.00
C GLN A 64 38.27 -11.48 -2.41
N LEU A 65 37.64 -10.84 -1.42
CA LEU A 65 38.28 -9.84 -0.57
C LEU A 65 38.67 -10.56 0.73
N ASN A 66 39.97 -10.86 0.87
CA ASN A 66 40.63 -11.38 2.08
C ASN A 66 39.87 -12.46 2.87
N ARG A 67 40.27 -13.72 2.72
CA ARG A 67 40.11 -14.91 3.62
C ARG A 67 38.77 -15.19 4.32
N ASP A 68 37.76 -14.34 4.23
CA ASP A 68 36.39 -14.58 4.66
C ASP A 68 35.53 -14.88 3.43
N ALA A 69 34.51 -15.71 3.63
CA ALA A 69 33.80 -16.51 2.64
C ALA A 69 33.53 -15.83 1.26
N PRO A 70 33.63 -16.59 0.14
CA PRO A 70 33.45 -16.03 -1.20
C PRO A 70 32.06 -15.39 -1.36
N PHE A 71 32.03 -14.13 -1.80
CA PHE A 71 30.80 -13.49 -2.25
C PHE A 71 30.43 -14.08 -3.61
N ILE A 72 29.33 -14.84 -3.64
CA ILE A 72 28.74 -15.36 -4.87
C ILE A 72 27.68 -14.35 -5.31
N ILE A 73 27.95 -13.62 -6.37
CA ILE A 73 26.91 -12.90 -7.11
C ILE A 73 26.52 -13.81 -8.26
N PRO A 74 25.28 -14.35 -8.30
CA PRO A 74 24.80 -15.08 -9.46
C PRO A 74 24.94 -14.18 -10.68
N LYS A 75 25.71 -14.60 -11.67
CA LYS A 75 25.78 -13.91 -12.94
C LYS A 75 24.57 -14.35 -13.76
N PHE A 76 23.37 -13.94 -13.34
CA PHE A 76 22.21 -14.13 -14.19
C PHE A 76 22.28 -13.06 -15.26
N ILE A 77 22.85 -13.40 -16.42
CA ILE A 77 22.49 -12.73 -17.66
C ILE A 77 21.02 -13.08 -17.84
N PRO A 78 20.10 -12.12 -17.71
CA PRO A 78 18.71 -12.41 -17.96
C PRO A 78 18.62 -13.01 -19.36
N ALA A 79 17.87 -14.09 -19.55
CA ALA A 79 17.34 -14.43 -20.87
C ALA A 79 16.56 -13.23 -21.49
N PHE A 80 16.33 -12.16 -20.70
CA PHE A 80 15.78 -10.87 -21.10
C PHE A 80 16.73 -9.95 -21.88
N MET A 81 18.01 -10.29 -22.12
CA MET A 81 18.84 -9.47 -23.01
C MET A 81 18.36 -9.47 -24.48
N GLU A 82 17.39 -10.32 -24.85
CA GLU A 82 16.65 -10.22 -26.11
C GLU A 82 15.34 -9.42 -26.04
N ILE A 83 14.90 -8.97 -24.85
CA ILE A 83 13.94 -7.87 -24.75
C ILE A 83 14.74 -6.58 -24.93
N GLY A 84 15.09 -6.32 -26.19
CA GLY A 84 15.83 -5.14 -26.61
C GLY A 84 15.26 -3.87 -25.99
N ARG A 85 16.16 -2.93 -25.65
CA ARG A 85 15.92 -1.52 -25.31
C ARG A 85 14.45 -1.16 -25.26
N GLU A 86 13.81 -1.16 -24.08
CA GLU A 86 12.48 -0.57 -23.91
C GLU A 86 11.51 -0.88 -25.08
N ARG A 87 11.56 -2.09 -25.67
CA ARG A 87 10.66 -2.47 -26.76
C ARG A 87 9.28 -2.17 -26.25
N GLU A 88 8.55 -1.30 -26.95
CA GLU A 88 7.25 -0.76 -26.56
C GLU A 88 6.39 -1.89 -26.00
N LEU A 89 6.41 -2.06 -24.67
CA LEU A 89 5.54 -3.02 -24.02
C LEU A 89 4.14 -2.58 -24.41
N GLY A 90 3.39 -3.49 -25.03
CA GLY A 90 1.97 -3.25 -25.30
C GLY A 90 1.26 -3.15 -23.96
N TRP A 91 1.17 -1.94 -23.42
CA TRP A 91 0.52 -1.68 -22.15
C TRP A 91 -0.97 -1.98 -22.30
N CYS A 92 -1.49 -2.93 -21.52
CA CYS A 92 -2.90 -3.24 -21.54
C CYS A 92 -3.70 -2.03 -21.04
N ASN A 93 -3.18 -1.36 -20.00
CA ASN A 93 -3.65 -0.05 -19.61
C ASN A 93 -2.75 1.08 -20.18
N PRO A 94 -3.22 1.86 -21.18
CA PRO A 94 -2.43 2.94 -21.77
C PRO A 94 -2.23 4.13 -20.83
N HIS A 95 -3.03 4.25 -19.76
CA HIS A 95 -3.02 5.39 -18.84
C HIS A 95 -2.04 5.23 -17.66
N LEU A 96 -1.20 4.18 -17.66
CA LEU A 96 -0.21 4.01 -16.61
C LEU A 96 0.83 5.13 -16.61
N ASN A 97 1.07 5.72 -15.45
CA ASN A 97 2.11 6.73 -15.29
C ASN A 97 3.52 6.11 -15.20
N LYS A 98 4.55 6.97 -15.24
CA LYS A 98 5.97 6.56 -15.20
C LYS A 98 6.33 5.65 -14.00
N HIS A 99 5.78 5.90 -12.81
CA HIS A 99 6.07 5.11 -11.62
C HIS A 99 5.42 3.72 -11.67
N GLN A 100 4.19 3.66 -12.18
CA GLN A 100 3.50 2.38 -12.37
C GLN A 100 4.20 1.52 -13.44
N LYS A 101 4.59 2.15 -14.57
CA LYS A 101 5.37 1.48 -15.62
C LYS A 101 6.72 0.99 -15.12
N ALA A 102 7.44 1.82 -14.34
CA ALA A 102 8.71 1.42 -13.72
C ALA A 102 8.53 0.24 -12.75
N ALA A 103 7.45 0.23 -11.95
CA ALA A 103 7.15 -0.88 -11.06
C ALA A 103 6.93 -2.20 -11.83
N VAL A 104 6.12 -2.16 -12.90
CA VAL A 104 5.89 -3.32 -13.76
C VAL A 104 7.19 -3.77 -14.43
N TRP A 105 7.99 -2.83 -14.92
CA TRP A 105 9.28 -3.13 -15.55
C TRP A 105 10.25 -3.84 -14.59
N HIS A 106 10.43 -3.32 -13.37
CA HIS A 106 11.28 -3.98 -12.36
C HIS A 106 10.78 -5.38 -11.99
N ILE A 107 9.47 -5.60 -11.98
CA ILE A 107 8.89 -6.92 -11.76
C ILE A 107 9.28 -7.86 -12.90
N LEU A 108 9.07 -7.45 -14.16
CA LEU A 108 9.40 -8.26 -15.33
C LEU A 108 10.88 -8.62 -15.38
N GLN A 109 11.77 -7.68 -15.05
CA GLN A 109 13.22 -7.89 -15.05
C GLN A 109 13.71 -8.74 -13.87
N GLY A 110 12.93 -8.89 -12.80
CA GLY A 110 13.33 -9.69 -11.64
C GLY A 110 14.50 -9.10 -10.84
N LEU A 111 14.76 -7.79 -10.92
CA LEU A 111 15.98 -7.16 -10.40
C LEU A 111 16.15 -7.27 -8.87
N ALA A 112 15.06 -7.40 -8.13
CA ALA A 112 15.09 -7.49 -6.67
C ALA A 112 15.49 -8.89 -6.16
N ARG A 113 15.51 -9.92 -7.01
CA ARG A 113 15.71 -11.31 -6.60
C ARG A 113 17.07 -11.50 -5.90
N PRO A 114 17.14 -12.32 -4.83
CA PRO A 114 16.06 -13.10 -4.23
C PRO A 114 15.21 -12.33 -3.21
N SER A 115 15.48 -11.03 -3.01
CA SER A 115 14.75 -10.20 -2.05
C SER A 115 13.36 -9.81 -2.54
N PRO A 116 12.37 -9.63 -1.65
CA PRO A 116 11.05 -9.12 -2.03
C PRO A 116 11.13 -7.74 -2.70
N TYR A 117 10.37 -7.56 -3.77
CA TYR A 117 10.15 -6.25 -4.37
C TYR A 117 8.88 -5.61 -3.79
N ILE A 118 8.92 -4.31 -3.48
CA ILE A 118 7.82 -3.60 -2.85
C ILE A 118 7.21 -2.56 -3.80
N ILE A 119 5.90 -2.68 -4.03
CA ILE A 119 5.10 -1.58 -4.58
C ILE A 119 4.49 -0.83 -3.39
N PHE A 120 5.13 0.28 -2.99
CA PHE A 120 4.57 1.16 -1.97
C PHE A 120 3.56 2.09 -2.65
N GLY A 121 2.27 1.82 -2.47
CA GLY A 121 1.23 2.70 -2.98
C GLY A 121 0.37 3.32 -1.88
N PRO A 122 0.58 4.61 -1.59
CA PRO A 122 -0.34 5.46 -0.84
C PRO A 122 -1.80 5.38 -1.34
N PRO A 123 -2.79 5.86 -0.57
CA PRO A 123 -4.20 5.81 -0.96
C PRO A 123 -4.42 6.48 -2.32
N GLY A 124 -5.28 5.90 -3.16
CA GLY A 124 -5.64 6.47 -4.47
C GLY A 124 -4.56 6.40 -5.55
N THR A 125 -3.41 5.77 -5.33
CA THR A 125 -2.27 5.79 -6.29
C THR A 125 -2.31 4.71 -7.39
N GLY A 126 -3.38 3.91 -7.43
CA GLY A 126 -3.53 2.86 -8.44
C GLY A 126 -2.69 1.59 -8.18
N LYS A 127 -2.40 1.25 -6.92
CA LYS A 127 -1.73 -0.02 -6.54
C LYS A 127 -2.25 -1.23 -7.29
N THR A 128 -3.53 -1.55 -7.10
CA THR A 128 -4.15 -2.73 -7.70
C THR A 128 -4.19 -2.63 -9.23
N VAL A 129 -4.22 -1.42 -9.81
CA VAL A 129 -4.08 -1.24 -11.28
C VAL A 129 -2.68 -1.67 -11.74
N THR A 130 -1.65 -1.26 -11.00
CA THR A 130 -0.25 -1.62 -11.26
C THR A 130 0.00 -3.11 -11.08
N VAL A 131 -0.57 -3.72 -10.03
CA VAL A 131 -0.51 -5.17 -9.79
C VAL A 131 -1.19 -5.95 -10.92
N VAL A 132 -2.37 -5.52 -11.35
CA VAL A 132 -3.09 -6.15 -12.47
C VAL A 132 -2.29 -6.08 -13.76
N GLU A 133 -1.71 -4.91 -14.09
CA GLU A 133 -0.84 -4.79 -15.26
C GLU A 133 0.38 -5.73 -15.14
N ALA A 134 1.03 -5.78 -13.97
CA ALA A 134 2.18 -6.67 -13.76
C ALA A 134 1.79 -8.14 -13.99
N ILE A 135 0.62 -8.58 -13.53
CA ILE A 135 0.12 -9.94 -13.77
C ILE A 135 -0.08 -10.19 -15.26
N ILE A 136 -0.70 -9.25 -15.99
CA ILE A 136 -0.93 -9.36 -17.44
C ILE A 136 0.39 -9.47 -18.18
N GLN A 137 1.34 -8.57 -17.90
CA GLN A 137 2.64 -8.55 -18.58
C GLN A 137 3.47 -9.80 -18.26
N LEU A 138 3.40 -10.33 -17.03
CA LEU A 138 4.03 -11.60 -16.68
C LEU A 138 3.37 -12.80 -17.39
N HIS A 139 2.05 -12.82 -17.51
CA HIS A 139 1.30 -13.90 -18.15
C HIS A 139 1.55 -13.96 -19.66
N CYS A 140 1.46 -12.80 -20.32
CA CYS A 140 1.61 -12.66 -21.77
C CYS A 140 3.08 -12.64 -22.20
N GLY A 141 3.95 -11.97 -21.46
CA GLY A 141 5.35 -11.78 -21.81
C GLY A 141 6.26 -12.95 -21.44
N LEU A 142 5.87 -13.78 -20.46
CA LEU A 142 6.70 -14.91 -19.98
C LEU A 142 5.91 -16.21 -20.03
N PRO A 143 6.00 -17.02 -21.09
CA PRO A 143 5.18 -18.23 -21.28
C PRO A 143 5.30 -19.28 -20.16
N PHE A 144 6.43 -19.33 -19.48
CA PHE A 144 6.68 -20.28 -18.38
C PHE A 144 6.33 -19.73 -17.00
N SER A 145 5.81 -18.50 -16.91
CA SER A 145 5.40 -17.93 -15.64
C SER A 145 4.20 -18.68 -15.05
N ARG A 146 4.31 -18.99 -13.77
CA ARG A 146 3.23 -19.43 -12.87
C ARG A 146 3.14 -18.42 -11.73
N ILE A 147 1.97 -17.79 -11.61
CA ILE A 147 1.74 -16.60 -10.80
C ILE A 147 0.73 -16.95 -9.71
N LEU A 148 1.16 -16.87 -8.45
CA LEU A 148 0.28 -16.92 -7.29
C LEU A 148 0.02 -15.50 -6.80
N VAL A 149 -1.23 -15.09 -6.82
CA VAL A 149 -1.68 -13.80 -6.32
C VAL A 149 -2.50 -14.02 -5.05
N THR A 150 -2.09 -13.39 -3.96
CA THR A 150 -2.77 -13.50 -2.68
C THR A 150 -3.15 -12.15 -2.11
N THR A 151 -4.26 -12.12 -1.38
CA THR A 151 -4.70 -10.95 -0.61
C THR A 151 -5.16 -11.38 0.78
N PRO A 152 -5.14 -10.51 1.79
CA PRO A 152 -5.67 -10.87 3.11
C PRO A 152 -7.20 -11.02 3.13
N SER A 153 -7.92 -10.36 2.21
CA SER A 153 -9.39 -10.38 2.15
C SER A 153 -9.92 -11.00 0.86
N ASN A 154 -11.12 -11.59 0.92
CA ASN A 154 -11.78 -12.14 -0.28
C ASN A 154 -12.14 -11.06 -1.31
N SER A 155 -12.61 -9.89 -0.84
CA SER A 155 -13.01 -8.77 -1.70
C SER A 155 -11.85 -8.21 -2.51
N SER A 156 -10.64 -8.13 -1.94
CA SER A 156 -9.45 -7.69 -2.67
C SER A 156 -9.04 -8.71 -3.74
N ALA A 157 -9.11 -10.01 -3.46
CA ALA A 157 -8.84 -11.06 -4.45
C ALA A 157 -9.86 -11.00 -5.60
N ASP A 158 -11.13 -10.74 -5.31
CA ASP A 158 -12.17 -10.61 -6.34
C ASP A 158 -11.97 -9.39 -7.21
N LEU A 159 -11.55 -8.26 -6.63
CA LEU A 159 -11.24 -7.05 -7.37
C LEU A 159 -10.13 -7.29 -8.40
N ILE A 160 -9.10 -8.06 -8.04
CA ILE A 160 -8.03 -8.45 -8.96
C ILE A 160 -8.60 -9.30 -10.10
N VAL A 161 -9.39 -10.33 -9.79
CA VAL A 161 -10.00 -11.21 -10.80
C VAL A 161 -10.94 -10.45 -11.71
N GLU A 162 -11.76 -9.56 -11.17
CA GLU A 162 -12.69 -8.73 -11.94
C GLU A 162 -11.94 -7.83 -12.93
N ARG A 163 -10.83 -7.22 -12.51
CA ARG A 163 -10.00 -6.38 -13.37
C ARG A 163 -9.26 -7.18 -14.44
N LEU A 164 -8.72 -8.35 -14.08
CA LEU A 164 -8.10 -9.26 -15.05
C LEU A 164 -9.12 -9.75 -16.08
N ALA A 165 -10.32 -10.14 -15.64
CA ALA A 165 -11.40 -10.55 -16.54
C ALA A 165 -11.83 -9.42 -17.49
N LYS A 166 -12.01 -8.19 -16.97
CA LYS A 166 -12.37 -7.00 -17.76
C LYS A 166 -11.29 -6.57 -18.74
N SER A 167 -10.02 -6.86 -18.45
CA SER A 167 -8.91 -6.53 -19.36
C SER A 167 -8.94 -7.35 -20.66
N GLY A 168 -9.62 -8.50 -20.67
CA GLY A 168 -9.63 -9.43 -21.80
C GLY A 168 -8.32 -10.21 -21.97
N ALA A 169 -7.28 -9.95 -21.15
CA ALA A 169 -5.97 -10.59 -21.27
C ALA A 169 -5.86 -11.97 -20.59
N CYS A 170 -6.88 -12.38 -19.82
CA CYS A 170 -6.90 -13.67 -19.13
C CYS A 170 -8.24 -14.37 -19.35
N HIS A 171 -8.23 -15.55 -19.99
CA HIS A 171 -9.43 -16.30 -20.28
C HIS A 171 -9.73 -17.37 -19.19
N PRO A 172 -11.00 -17.82 -19.06
CA PRO A 172 -11.35 -18.95 -18.21
C PRO A 172 -10.50 -20.19 -18.56
N GLY A 173 -9.76 -20.72 -17.58
CA GLY A 173 -8.81 -21.83 -17.76
C GLY A 173 -7.35 -21.44 -17.60
N GLU A 174 -6.99 -20.17 -17.86
CA GLU A 174 -5.65 -19.64 -17.61
C GLU A 174 -5.51 -19.11 -16.18
N MET A 175 -6.61 -18.51 -15.69
CA MET A 175 -6.75 -17.96 -14.35
C MET A 175 -7.84 -18.69 -13.56
N VAL A 176 -7.57 -18.90 -12.27
CA VAL A 176 -8.54 -19.44 -11.31
C VAL A 176 -8.56 -18.60 -10.04
N ARG A 177 -9.77 -18.34 -9.53
CA ARG A 177 -10.04 -17.79 -8.20
C ARG A 177 -10.34 -18.94 -7.24
N LEU A 178 -9.38 -19.33 -6.40
CA LEU A 178 -9.59 -20.35 -5.37
C LEU A 178 -10.26 -19.72 -4.15
N SER A 179 -11.54 -20.01 -3.94
CA SER A 179 -12.35 -19.44 -2.85
C SER A 179 -12.07 -20.11 -1.50
N ALA A 180 -12.18 -19.33 -0.42
CA ALA A 180 -12.16 -19.87 0.94
C ALA A 180 -13.39 -20.76 1.19
N PHE A 181 -13.25 -21.79 2.03
CA PHE A 181 -14.27 -22.81 2.28
C PHE A 181 -15.63 -22.25 2.73
N GLN A 182 -15.63 -21.23 3.59
CA GLN A 182 -16.85 -20.64 4.17
C GLN A 182 -17.46 -19.51 3.33
N ARG A 183 -16.99 -19.32 2.10
CA ARG A 183 -17.42 -18.18 1.30
C ARG A 183 -18.80 -18.45 0.70
N ASP A 184 -19.74 -17.56 1.00
CA ASP A 184 -21.07 -17.57 0.39
C ASP A 184 -21.00 -17.32 -1.14
N PRO A 185 -21.44 -18.28 -1.98
CA PRO A 185 -21.49 -18.11 -3.43
C PRO A 185 -22.39 -16.97 -3.91
N ALA A 186 -23.38 -16.56 -3.10
CA ALA A 186 -24.29 -15.46 -3.43
C ALA A 186 -23.58 -14.10 -3.46
N LEU A 187 -22.49 -13.95 -2.70
CA LEU A 187 -21.68 -12.72 -2.63
C LEU A 187 -20.66 -12.61 -3.78
N ILE A 188 -20.55 -13.62 -4.66
CA ILE A 188 -19.63 -13.60 -5.78
C ILE A 188 -20.27 -12.87 -6.96
N SER A 189 -19.58 -11.88 -7.53
CA SER A 189 -20.08 -11.15 -8.71
C SER A 189 -20.18 -12.07 -9.94
N SER A 190 -21.10 -11.76 -10.86
CA SER A 190 -21.27 -12.53 -12.11
C SER A 190 -20.00 -12.60 -12.96
N ILE A 191 -19.12 -11.61 -12.85
CA ILE A 191 -17.83 -11.55 -13.56
C ILE A 191 -16.81 -12.51 -12.94
N VAL A 192 -16.82 -12.68 -11.62
CA VAL A 192 -15.85 -13.51 -10.88
C VAL A 192 -16.28 -14.98 -10.82
N LYS A 193 -17.60 -15.26 -10.87
CA LYS A 193 -18.17 -16.62 -10.83
C LYS A 193 -17.51 -17.60 -11.82
N PRO A 194 -17.31 -17.30 -13.11
CA PRO A 194 -16.70 -18.23 -14.07
C PRO A 194 -15.30 -18.70 -13.67
N PHE A 195 -14.53 -17.84 -13.00
CA PHE A 195 -13.16 -18.12 -12.56
C PHE A 195 -13.10 -18.81 -11.19
N SER A 196 -14.22 -18.86 -10.44
CA SER A 196 -14.25 -19.34 -9.06
C SER A 196 -14.21 -20.87 -8.98
N ARG A 197 -13.36 -21.41 -8.10
CA ARG A 197 -13.27 -22.84 -7.78
C ARG A 197 -13.18 -23.05 -6.26
N SER A 198 -13.67 -24.19 -5.78
CA SER A 198 -13.57 -24.62 -4.38
C SER A 198 -12.30 -25.46 -4.16
N ALA A 199 -12.08 -25.86 -2.91
CA ALA A 199 -11.00 -26.76 -2.53
C ALA A 199 -11.17 -28.19 -3.09
N ASP A 200 -12.37 -28.56 -3.55
CA ASP A 200 -12.64 -29.90 -4.09
C ASP A 200 -11.94 -30.13 -5.44
N ASP A 201 -11.65 -29.05 -6.17
CA ASP A 201 -11.03 -29.05 -7.50
C ASP A 201 -9.53 -28.71 -7.48
N LEU A 202 -8.85 -28.84 -6.34
CA LEU A 202 -7.46 -28.38 -6.16
C LEU A 202 -6.48 -28.93 -7.24
N ALA A 203 -6.66 -30.18 -7.66
CA ALA A 203 -5.85 -30.80 -8.70
C ALA A 203 -5.96 -30.09 -10.08
N ARG A 204 -7.11 -29.44 -10.35
CA ARG A 204 -7.30 -28.58 -11.53
C ARG A 204 -6.78 -27.18 -11.27
N VAL A 205 -7.00 -26.65 -10.06
CA VAL A 205 -6.54 -25.31 -9.65
C VAL A 205 -5.02 -25.18 -9.86
N VAL A 206 -4.22 -26.12 -9.36
CA VAL A 206 -2.74 -26.08 -9.44
C VAL A 206 -2.18 -26.10 -10.86
N ARG A 207 -2.97 -26.56 -11.85
CA ARG A 207 -2.55 -26.58 -13.26
C ARG A 207 -2.61 -25.20 -13.90
N SER A 208 -3.46 -24.32 -13.40
CA SER A 208 -3.65 -22.94 -13.89
C SER A 208 -2.36 -22.14 -13.82
N ARG A 209 -2.18 -21.19 -14.75
CA ARG A 209 -1.00 -20.31 -14.76
C ARG A 209 -1.14 -19.18 -13.75
N ILE A 210 -2.36 -18.69 -13.53
CA ILE A 210 -2.66 -17.64 -12.56
C ILE A 210 -3.61 -18.22 -11.52
N ILE A 211 -3.23 -18.14 -10.24
CA ILE A 211 -4.09 -18.50 -9.13
C ILE A 211 -4.27 -17.27 -8.26
N VAL A 212 -5.51 -16.82 -8.08
CA VAL A 212 -5.87 -15.74 -7.16
C VAL A 212 -6.59 -16.34 -5.95
N THR A 213 -6.10 -16.08 -4.74
CA THR A 213 -6.71 -16.60 -3.52
C THR A 213 -6.42 -15.69 -2.32
N THR A 214 -6.87 -16.05 -1.12
CA THR A 214 -6.44 -15.33 0.10
C THR A 214 -5.12 -15.88 0.61
N CYS A 215 -4.36 -15.09 1.37
CA CYS A 215 -3.09 -15.53 1.96
C CYS A 215 -3.28 -16.82 2.77
N ALA A 216 -4.29 -16.87 3.65
CA ALA A 216 -4.64 -18.08 4.39
C ALA A 216 -5.06 -19.26 3.50
N SER A 217 -5.94 -19.05 2.51
CA SER A 217 -6.43 -20.14 1.64
C SER A 217 -5.37 -20.68 0.68
N SER A 218 -4.29 -19.93 0.42
CA SER A 218 -3.13 -20.46 -0.31
C SER A 218 -2.48 -21.66 0.39
N GLY A 219 -2.70 -21.81 1.71
CA GLY A 219 -2.30 -22.98 2.49
C GLY A 219 -2.86 -24.29 1.96
N LEU A 220 -4.03 -24.28 1.30
CA LEU A 220 -4.63 -25.46 0.68
C LEU A 220 -3.76 -26.06 -0.43
N LEU A 221 -2.92 -25.24 -1.08
CA LEU A 221 -2.05 -25.69 -2.17
C LEU A 221 -0.95 -26.65 -1.69
N TYR A 222 -0.56 -26.58 -0.41
CA TYR A 222 0.40 -27.54 0.16
C TYR A 222 -0.13 -28.98 0.16
N SER A 223 -1.45 -29.18 0.19
CA SER A 223 -2.07 -30.52 0.15
C SER A 223 -1.89 -31.24 -1.20
N GLN A 224 -1.51 -30.50 -2.26
CA GLN A 224 -1.36 -31.05 -3.60
C GLN A 224 0.08 -31.48 -3.91
N GLU A 225 0.94 -31.56 -2.88
CA GLU A 225 2.34 -31.97 -2.99
C GLU A 225 3.11 -31.23 -4.12
N ILE A 226 2.75 -29.96 -4.35
CA ILE A 226 3.40 -29.16 -5.38
C ILE A 226 4.87 -28.97 -5.02
N ARG A 227 5.75 -29.17 -6.00
CA ARG A 227 7.19 -28.99 -5.82
C ARG A 227 7.50 -27.54 -5.47
N ARG A 228 8.48 -27.31 -4.60
CA ARG A 228 9.04 -25.96 -4.38
C ARG A 228 9.48 -25.38 -5.73
N GLY A 229 9.08 -24.14 -6.00
CA GLY A 229 9.31 -23.51 -7.31
C GLY A 229 8.22 -23.79 -8.35
N HIS A 230 7.11 -24.46 -7.99
CA HIS A 230 5.92 -24.53 -8.84
C HIS A 230 5.44 -23.13 -9.23
N PHE A 231 5.48 -22.17 -8.30
CA PHE A 231 5.26 -20.77 -8.61
C PHE A 231 6.57 -20.05 -8.89
N THR A 232 6.60 -19.33 -9.99
CA THR A 232 7.70 -18.44 -10.38
C THR A 232 7.56 -17.06 -9.72
N HIS A 233 6.32 -16.62 -9.46
CA HIS A 233 6.02 -15.31 -8.90
C HIS A 233 4.95 -15.47 -7.81
N VAL A 234 5.17 -14.82 -6.67
CA VAL A 234 4.18 -14.62 -5.61
C VAL A 234 3.95 -13.13 -5.47
N ILE A 235 2.70 -12.70 -5.64
CA ILE A 235 2.28 -11.31 -5.48
C ILE A 235 1.30 -11.25 -4.31
N ILE A 236 1.62 -10.45 -3.30
CA ILE A 236 0.73 -10.18 -2.17
C ILE A 236 0.21 -8.75 -2.29
N ASP A 237 -1.05 -8.55 -2.66
CA ASP A 237 -1.70 -7.23 -2.65
C ASP A 237 -2.35 -6.96 -1.29
N GLU A 238 -2.44 -5.69 -0.92
CA GLU A 238 -2.78 -5.24 0.44
C GLU A 238 -1.92 -5.90 1.54
N ALA A 239 -0.63 -6.12 1.26
CA ALA A 239 0.33 -6.82 2.14
C ALA A 239 0.49 -6.14 3.52
N GLY A 240 0.17 -4.85 3.63
CA GLY A 240 0.15 -4.13 4.91
C GLY A 240 -0.92 -4.63 5.88
N GLN A 241 -2.00 -5.24 5.38
CA GLN A 241 -3.11 -5.78 6.17
C GLN A 241 -2.93 -7.25 6.57
N ALA A 242 -1.98 -7.96 5.96
CA ALA A 242 -1.71 -9.36 6.27
C ALA A 242 -0.78 -9.46 7.49
N MET A 243 -1.09 -10.38 8.41
CA MET A 243 -0.13 -10.74 9.45
C MET A 243 1.13 -11.29 8.80
N GLU A 244 2.30 -11.07 9.39
CA GLU A 244 3.54 -11.60 8.82
C GLU A 244 3.51 -13.13 8.62
N PRO A 245 3.06 -13.96 9.58
CA PRO A 245 2.90 -15.40 9.36
C PRO A 245 1.96 -15.73 8.21
N GLU A 246 0.92 -14.93 8.00
CA GLU A 246 -0.07 -15.12 6.92
C GLU A 246 0.56 -14.84 5.55
N ALA A 247 1.36 -13.78 5.44
CA ALA A 247 2.11 -13.46 4.22
C ALA A 247 3.17 -14.51 3.88
N LEU A 248 3.70 -15.22 4.89
CA LEU A 248 4.69 -16.29 4.68
C LEU A 248 4.10 -17.56 4.05
N ILE A 249 2.79 -17.81 4.19
CA ILE A 249 2.11 -18.98 3.62
C ILE A 249 2.34 -19.08 2.09
N PRO A 250 1.98 -18.06 1.28
CA PRO A 250 2.24 -18.09 -0.16
C PRO A 250 3.73 -17.95 -0.51
N ILE A 251 4.52 -17.23 0.29
CA ILE A 251 5.97 -17.09 0.07
C ILE A 251 6.69 -18.45 0.18
N GLY A 252 6.22 -19.36 1.04
CA GLY A 252 6.79 -20.70 1.14
C GLY A 252 6.61 -21.57 -0.11
N LEU A 253 5.74 -21.17 -1.05
CA LEU A 253 5.47 -21.90 -2.30
C LEU A 253 6.38 -21.49 -3.47
N VAL A 254 7.22 -20.46 -3.30
CA VAL A 254 8.16 -19.99 -4.31
C VAL A 254 9.60 -20.43 -4.00
N SER A 255 10.39 -20.74 -5.04
CA SER A 255 11.80 -21.12 -4.87
C SER A 255 12.68 -19.89 -4.61
N PRO A 256 13.60 -19.92 -3.63
CA PRO A 256 14.56 -18.84 -3.40
C PRO A 256 15.52 -18.60 -4.58
N GLU A 257 15.78 -19.62 -5.40
CA GLU A 257 16.78 -19.54 -6.47
C GLU A 257 16.24 -18.81 -7.71
N ASN A 258 15.00 -19.13 -8.10
CA ASN A 258 14.45 -18.71 -9.40
C ASN A 258 13.13 -17.93 -9.28
N GLY A 259 12.61 -17.80 -8.07
CA GLY A 259 11.33 -17.19 -7.83
C GLY A 259 11.40 -15.72 -7.42
N GLN A 260 10.26 -15.05 -7.50
CA GLN A 260 10.15 -13.63 -7.18
C GLN A 260 8.98 -13.37 -6.25
N ILE A 261 9.22 -12.52 -5.25
CA ILE A 261 8.22 -12.09 -4.27
C ILE A 261 7.94 -10.62 -4.52
N ILE A 262 6.66 -10.26 -4.64
CA ILE A 262 6.19 -8.89 -4.81
C ILE A 262 5.20 -8.60 -3.67
N LEU A 263 5.46 -7.55 -2.90
CA LEU A 263 4.58 -7.06 -1.84
C LEU A 263 4.01 -5.72 -2.28
N ALA A 264 2.71 -5.64 -2.52
CA ALA A 264 2.01 -4.40 -2.82
C ALA A 264 1.16 -3.97 -1.62
N GLY A 265 1.29 -2.72 -1.20
CA GLY A 265 0.55 -2.21 -0.07
C GLY A 265 0.98 -0.83 0.39
N ASP A 266 0.49 -0.43 1.55
CA ASP A 266 0.85 0.82 2.21
C ASP A 266 1.22 0.54 3.67
N PRO A 267 2.50 0.63 4.07
CA PRO A 267 2.92 0.40 5.46
C PRO A 267 2.39 1.48 6.43
N LEU A 268 1.87 2.60 5.93
CA LEU A 268 1.37 3.73 6.72
C LEU A 268 -0.16 3.73 6.88
N GLN A 269 -0.86 2.78 6.28
CA GLN A 269 -2.30 2.52 6.53
C GLN A 269 -2.49 1.42 7.56
N LEU A 270 -3.76 1.08 7.84
CA LEU A 270 -4.16 0.05 8.80
C LEU A 270 -3.44 -1.29 8.55
N GLY A 271 -2.92 -1.84 9.65
CA GLY A 271 -2.27 -3.15 9.70
C GLY A 271 -3.27 -4.30 9.87
N PRO A 272 -2.77 -5.48 10.26
CA PRO A 272 -3.60 -6.65 10.53
C PRO A 272 -4.60 -6.43 11.66
N VAL A 273 -5.81 -6.97 11.51
CA VAL A 273 -6.86 -6.92 12.53
C VAL A 273 -6.64 -8.06 13.52
N LEU A 274 -6.29 -7.70 14.76
CA LEU A 274 -6.05 -8.64 15.86
C LEU A 274 -7.06 -8.46 16.98
N THR A 275 -7.55 -9.58 17.51
CA THR A 275 -8.45 -9.61 18.70
C THR A 275 -7.64 -9.66 19.99
N SER A 276 -6.56 -10.45 20.04
CA SER A 276 -5.71 -10.59 21.23
C SER A 276 -4.84 -9.35 21.44
N SER A 277 -5.04 -8.68 22.59
CA SER A 277 -4.18 -7.57 23.04
C SER A 277 -2.75 -8.04 23.28
N TYR A 278 -2.55 -9.21 23.88
CA TYR A 278 -1.22 -9.81 24.07
C TYR A 278 -0.48 -9.98 22.74
N ALA A 279 -1.14 -10.53 21.72
CA ALA A 279 -0.50 -10.72 20.41
C ALA A 279 -0.09 -9.39 19.76
N LYS A 280 -0.88 -8.33 19.93
CA LYS A 280 -0.52 -6.96 19.50
C LYS A 280 0.72 -6.47 20.25
N THR A 281 0.73 -6.58 21.58
CA THR A 281 1.86 -6.16 22.42
C THR A 281 3.17 -6.85 22.03
N TYR A 282 3.11 -8.13 21.68
CA TYR A 282 4.27 -8.90 21.22
C TYR A 282 4.53 -8.82 19.70
N GLY A 283 3.91 -7.86 18.99
CA GLY A 283 4.31 -7.48 17.65
C GLY A 283 3.61 -8.19 16.49
N LEU A 284 2.60 -9.04 16.73
CA LEU A 284 1.85 -9.70 15.65
C LEU A 284 1.07 -8.70 14.77
N GLY A 285 0.85 -7.48 15.27
CA GLY A 285 0.22 -6.38 14.53
C GLY A 285 1.15 -5.69 13.53
N LEU A 286 2.43 -6.06 13.48
CA LEU A 286 3.39 -5.58 12.50
C LEU A 286 3.35 -6.49 11.26
N SER A 287 2.98 -5.94 10.10
CA SER A 287 3.00 -6.69 8.84
C SER A 287 4.42 -6.90 8.33
N LEU A 288 4.62 -7.92 7.47
CA LEU A 288 5.91 -8.13 6.78
C LEU A 288 6.33 -6.89 5.98
N LEU A 289 5.38 -6.25 5.28
CA LEU A 289 5.61 -5.04 4.50
C LEU A 289 6.15 -3.91 5.38
N GLU A 290 5.49 -3.65 6.51
CA GLU A 290 5.89 -2.60 7.43
C GLU A 290 7.25 -2.89 8.07
N ARG A 291 7.49 -4.16 8.47
CA ARG A 291 8.78 -4.57 9.03
C ARG A 291 9.94 -4.39 8.04
N LEU A 292 9.72 -4.72 6.77
CA LEU A 292 10.72 -4.49 5.73
C LEU A 292 10.97 -2.99 5.54
N CYS A 293 9.93 -2.20 5.28
CA CYS A 293 10.04 -0.75 5.07
C CYS A 293 10.67 0.01 6.26
N ALA A 294 10.70 -0.56 7.46
CA ALA A 294 11.34 0.02 8.64
C ALA A 294 12.84 -0.34 8.77
N ARG A 295 13.40 -1.21 7.93
CA ARG A 295 14.77 -1.76 8.09
C ARG A 295 15.59 -1.63 6.81
N VAL A 296 16.90 -1.48 6.97
CA VAL A 296 17.86 -1.56 5.86
C VAL A 296 17.77 -2.96 5.22
N PRO A 297 17.79 -3.08 3.87
CA PRO A 297 17.98 -2.02 2.87
C PRO A 297 16.72 -1.27 2.40
N TYR A 298 15.53 -1.61 2.89
CA TYR A 298 14.25 -1.06 2.42
C TYR A 298 13.85 0.28 3.06
N SER A 299 14.45 0.62 4.19
CA SER A 299 14.18 1.86 4.90
C SER A 299 14.46 3.08 4.03
N ARG A 300 13.60 4.09 4.14
CA ARG A 300 13.75 5.37 3.44
C ARG A 300 15.12 6.00 3.76
N ASN A 301 15.82 6.47 2.73
CA ASN A 301 17.07 7.21 2.84
C ASN A 301 17.04 8.43 1.90
N GLU A 302 16.86 9.60 2.49
CA GLU A 302 16.66 10.86 1.76
C GLU A 302 17.92 11.40 1.09
N ILE A 303 19.10 10.94 1.53
CA ILE A 303 20.39 11.36 0.98
C ILE A 303 20.77 10.45 -0.18
N ARG A 304 20.72 9.13 0.03
CA ARG A 304 21.23 8.15 -0.93
C ARG A 304 20.34 7.99 -2.16
N PHE A 305 19.03 8.12 -1.97
CA PHE A 305 18.04 7.83 -3.01
C PHE A 305 17.12 9.02 -3.29
N GLN A 306 17.61 10.25 -3.08
CA GLN A 306 16.86 11.48 -3.26
C GLN A 306 16.12 11.53 -4.61
N ASP A 307 16.80 11.15 -5.69
CA ASP A 307 16.26 11.15 -7.06
C ASP A 307 15.25 10.02 -7.35
N HIS A 308 15.05 9.11 -6.40
CA HIS A 308 14.21 7.91 -6.53
C HIS A 308 13.12 7.83 -5.45
N GLY A 309 12.66 8.98 -4.94
CA GLY A 309 11.62 9.03 -3.90
C GLY A 309 12.13 8.56 -2.53
N SER A 310 13.45 8.67 -2.32
CA SER A 310 14.16 8.31 -1.09
C SER A 310 14.11 6.82 -0.74
N TYR A 311 13.89 5.94 -1.72
CA TYR A 311 13.99 4.50 -1.56
C TYR A 311 14.92 3.88 -2.59
N ASP A 312 15.51 2.73 -2.26
CA ASP A 312 16.30 1.97 -3.23
C ASP A 312 15.39 1.52 -4.39
N PRO A 313 15.60 2.03 -5.62
CA PRO A 313 14.73 1.74 -6.76
C PRO A 313 14.76 0.26 -7.17
N LEU A 314 15.78 -0.50 -6.75
CA LEU A 314 15.84 -1.95 -6.98
C LEU A 314 14.86 -2.71 -6.08
N LEU A 315 14.47 -2.14 -4.94
CA LEU A 315 13.70 -2.83 -3.91
C LEU A 315 12.29 -2.25 -3.72
N VAL A 316 12.13 -0.94 -3.90
CA VAL A 316 10.86 -0.26 -3.63
C VAL A 316 10.56 0.73 -4.75
N THR A 317 9.35 0.63 -5.31
CA THR A 317 8.78 1.74 -6.09
C THR A 317 7.62 2.35 -5.33
N LYS A 318 7.75 3.63 -4.98
CA LYS A 318 6.66 4.43 -4.43
C LYS A 318 5.82 5.03 -5.55
N LEU A 319 4.51 4.78 -5.53
CA LEU A 319 3.55 5.41 -6.43
C LEU A 319 3.16 6.78 -5.87
N VAL A 320 3.25 7.85 -6.67
CA VAL A 320 3.04 9.23 -6.19
C VAL A 320 1.82 9.93 -6.78
N LYS A 321 1.36 9.53 -7.97
CA LYS A 321 0.16 10.09 -8.62
C LYS A 321 -1.12 9.61 -7.93
N ASN A 322 -1.89 10.50 -7.33
CA ASN A 322 -3.15 10.22 -6.65
C ASN A 322 -4.36 10.48 -7.55
N TYR A 323 -5.13 9.45 -7.85
CA TYR A 323 -6.31 9.49 -8.72
C TYR A 323 -7.64 9.59 -7.96
N ARG A 324 -7.61 9.95 -6.67
CA ARG A 324 -8.78 9.89 -5.79
C ARG A 324 -9.27 11.27 -5.36
N SER A 325 -8.42 12.02 -4.70
CA SER A 325 -8.83 13.08 -3.78
C SER A 325 -8.61 14.46 -4.37
N HIS A 326 -9.46 15.40 -3.97
CA HIS A 326 -9.27 16.83 -4.18
C HIS A 326 -7.93 17.30 -3.58
N ASP A 327 -7.31 18.28 -4.23
CA ASP A 327 -6.00 18.83 -3.87
C ASP A 327 -5.88 19.21 -2.39
N ALA A 328 -6.83 20.00 -1.88
CA ALA A 328 -6.84 20.42 -0.47
C ALA A 328 -6.79 19.23 0.52
N ILE A 329 -7.49 18.13 0.20
CA ILE A 329 -7.54 16.91 1.02
C ILE A 329 -6.23 16.14 0.87
N LEU A 330 -5.76 15.94 -0.37
CA LEU A 330 -4.50 15.25 -0.69
C LEU A 330 -3.33 15.90 0.02
N ASN A 331 -3.20 17.23 -0.11
CA ASN A 331 -2.10 17.99 0.44
C ASN A 331 -1.98 17.81 1.96
N PHE A 332 -3.09 17.63 2.66
CA PHE A 332 -3.04 17.38 4.10
C PHE A 332 -2.40 16.02 4.43
N TYR A 333 -2.95 14.90 3.92
CA TYR A 333 -2.40 13.59 4.28
C TYR A 333 -1.07 13.28 3.58
N SER A 334 -0.81 13.91 2.43
CA SER A 334 0.49 13.86 1.73
C SER A 334 1.60 14.41 2.61
N SER A 335 1.42 15.61 3.17
CA SER A 335 2.40 16.21 4.09
C SER A 335 2.53 15.42 5.40
N ALA A 336 1.41 14.99 5.99
CA ALA A 336 1.41 14.30 7.28
C ALA A 336 2.05 12.89 7.24
N PHE A 337 1.88 12.15 6.14
CA PHE A 337 2.28 10.73 6.07
C PHE A 337 3.29 10.42 4.96
N TYR A 338 3.34 11.21 3.90
CA TYR A 338 4.03 10.83 2.66
C TYR A 338 5.07 11.86 2.21
N ALA A 339 5.60 12.65 3.14
CA ALA A 339 6.63 13.68 2.92
C ALA A 339 6.23 14.77 1.90
N GLY A 340 4.92 14.98 1.67
CA GLY A 340 4.42 15.95 0.70
C GLY A 340 4.60 15.52 -0.76
N GLU A 341 4.96 14.27 -1.03
CA GLU A 341 5.35 13.81 -2.37
C GLU A 341 4.18 13.41 -3.28
N LEU A 342 2.95 13.32 -2.76
CA LEU A 342 1.80 12.89 -3.57
C LEU A 342 1.27 14.02 -4.47
N GLU A 343 1.03 13.68 -5.72
CA GLU A 343 0.60 14.61 -6.76
C GLU A 343 -0.85 14.34 -7.19
N VAL A 344 -1.65 15.38 -7.38
CA VAL A 344 -3.06 15.23 -7.78
C VAL A 344 -3.18 14.87 -9.26
N GLU A 345 -3.79 13.72 -9.53
CA GLU A 345 -4.14 13.21 -10.86
C GLU A 345 -5.61 12.74 -10.91
N ALA A 346 -6.39 13.05 -9.88
CA ALA A 346 -7.80 12.72 -9.78
C ALA A 346 -8.62 13.47 -10.84
N ASP A 347 -9.65 12.81 -11.38
CA ASP A 347 -10.59 13.40 -12.33
C ASP A 347 -11.17 14.70 -11.75
N ARG A 348 -10.94 15.79 -12.49
CA ARG A 348 -11.35 17.14 -12.10
C ARG A 348 -12.85 17.23 -11.86
N ASN A 349 -13.67 16.62 -12.72
CA ASN A 349 -15.12 16.67 -12.63
C ASN A 349 -15.62 16.01 -11.35
N ILE A 350 -14.97 14.92 -10.92
CA ILE A 350 -15.33 14.23 -9.69
C ILE A 350 -14.82 15.01 -8.48
N ARG A 351 -13.52 15.34 -8.44
CA ARG A 351 -12.90 15.93 -7.24
C ARG A 351 -13.40 17.34 -6.95
N GLU A 352 -13.76 18.13 -7.96
CA GLU A 352 -14.27 19.50 -7.80
C GLU A 352 -15.82 19.57 -7.73
N SER A 353 -16.52 18.43 -7.89
CA SER A 353 -18.00 18.37 -7.96
C SER A 353 -18.70 18.97 -6.74
N LEU A 354 -18.04 19.02 -5.58
CA LEU A 354 -18.62 19.48 -4.32
C LEU A 354 -17.99 20.79 -3.80
N CYS A 355 -17.16 21.47 -4.61
CA CYS A 355 -16.46 22.68 -4.20
C CYS A 355 -17.35 23.92 -4.06
N HIS A 356 -18.58 23.88 -4.58
CA HIS A 356 -19.52 25.01 -4.59
C HIS A 356 -20.79 24.75 -3.79
N LEU A 357 -20.76 23.77 -2.87
CA LEU A 357 -21.90 23.52 -2.00
C LEU A 357 -22.18 24.76 -1.12
N PRO A 358 -23.44 25.18 -0.98
CA PRO A 358 -23.80 26.45 -0.34
C PRO A 358 -23.49 26.49 1.16
N PHE A 359 -23.24 25.34 1.78
CA PHE A 359 -22.92 25.24 3.21
C PHE A 359 -21.42 25.12 3.50
N LEU A 360 -20.55 25.18 2.49
CA LEU A 360 -19.11 25.24 2.71
C LEU A 360 -18.75 26.57 3.40
N PRO A 361 -17.91 26.56 4.44
CA PRO A 361 -17.42 27.80 5.05
C PRO A 361 -16.61 28.64 4.06
N CYS A 362 -15.82 28.00 3.20
CA CYS A 362 -15.01 28.64 2.17
C CYS A 362 -15.25 27.96 0.81
N PRO A 363 -15.83 28.66 -0.20
CA PRO A 363 -16.00 28.12 -1.55
C PRO A 363 -14.66 27.70 -2.17
N GLY A 364 -14.63 26.57 -2.87
CA GLY A 364 -13.42 26.03 -3.50
C GLY A 364 -12.56 25.14 -2.61
N ILE A 365 -12.77 25.14 -1.29
CA ILE A 365 -12.05 24.28 -0.35
C ILE A 365 -13.03 23.27 0.25
N PRO A 366 -13.10 22.03 -0.25
CA PRO A 366 -14.10 21.08 0.17
C PRO A 366 -13.65 20.28 1.40
N ILE A 367 -13.30 21.02 2.46
CA ILE A 367 -13.02 20.51 3.79
C ILE A 367 -13.94 21.26 4.74
N ILE A 368 -14.49 20.58 5.74
CA ILE A 368 -15.18 21.22 6.85
C ILE A 368 -14.68 20.57 8.13
N PHE A 369 -14.23 21.37 9.08
CA PHE A 369 -14.09 20.92 10.46
C PHE A 369 -15.20 21.57 11.29
N HIS A 370 -16.13 20.76 11.79
CA HIS A 370 -17.22 21.20 12.64
C HIS A 370 -16.91 20.85 14.10
N GLY A 371 -16.45 21.85 14.86
CA GLY A 371 -16.25 21.74 16.29
C GLY A 371 -17.58 21.54 17.02
N VAL A 372 -17.69 20.46 17.78
CA VAL A 372 -18.87 20.17 18.61
C VAL A 372 -18.41 20.06 20.06
N HIS A 373 -18.99 20.91 20.92
CA HIS A 373 -18.89 20.73 22.36
C HIS A 373 -20.08 19.86 22.81
N GLY A 374 -19.83 18.58 23.04
CA GLY A 374 -20.85 17.60 23.38
C GLY A 374 -20.40 16.69 24.51
N GLU A 375 -21.24 15.71 24.84
CA GLU A 375 -20.95 14.71 25.86
C GLU A 375 -21.02 13.32 25.22
N ASN A 376 -20.00 12.49 25.45
CA ASN A 376 -20.04 11.09 25.06
C ASN A 376 -20.78 10.26 26.12
N LEU A 377 -21.87 9.62 25.71
CA LEU A 377 -22.72 8.80 26.55
C LEU A 377 -22.52 7.31 26.27
N GLN A 378 -22.90 6.50 27.26
CA GLN A 378 -22.92 5.05 27.18
C GLN A 378 -24.29 4.57 27.67
N GLU A 379 -24.86 3.56 27.01
CA GLU A 379 -26.09 2.90 27.48
C GLU A 379 -25.72 1.73 28.39
N GLU A 380 -26.49 1.47 29.44
CA GLU A 380 -26.24 0.36 30.39
C GLU A 380 -26.11 -1.00 29.68
N ALA A 381 -26.89 -1.22 28.62
CA ALA A 381 -26.87 -2.46 27.84
C ALA A 381 -25.74 -2.53 26.78
N SER A 382 -24.83 -1.54 26.71
CA SER A 382 -23.78 -1.51 25.69
C SER A 382 -22.43 -1.00 26.20
N PRO A 383 -21.32 -1.73 25.98
CA PRO A 383 -19.98 -1.24 26.31
C PRO A 383 -19.49 -0.11 25.36
N SER A 384 -20.31 0.33 24.40
CA SER A 384 -19.91 1.21 23.31
C SER A 384 -20.51 2.61 23.45
N TRP A 385 -19.76 3.60 22.98
CA TRP A 385 -20.03 5.02 23.20
C TRP A 385 -20.72 5.67 22.00
N PHE A 386 -21.47 6.74 22.28
CA PHE A 386 -22.06 7.61 21.27
C PHE A 386 -22.12 9.05 21.78
N ASN A 387 -22.16 10.02 20.88
CA ASN A 387 -22.25 11.43 21.20
C ASN A 387 -23.49 12.02 20.51
N PRO A 388 -24.58 12.32 21.25
CA PRO A 388 -25.81 12.81 20.67
C PRO A 388 -25.65 14.09 19.85
N ALA A 389 -24.79 15.01 20.28
CA ALA A 389 -24.55 16.28 19.60
C ALA A 389 -23.85 16.05 18.24
N GLU A 390 -22.84 15.18 18.21
CA GLU A 390 -22.21 14.79 16.94
C GLU A 390 -23.19 14.02 16.04
N VAL A 391 -23.98 13.08 16.57
CA VAL A 391 -24.98 12.34 15.80
C VAL A 391 -25.95 13.31 15.13
N PHE A 392 -26.45 14.30 15.87
CA PHE A 392 -27.34 15.32 15.32
C PHE A 392 -26.66 16.09 14.18
N GLN A 393 -25.41 16.51 14.38
CA GLN A 393 -24.66 17.25 13.38
C GLN A 393 -24.37 16.41 12.11
N VAL A 394 -24.07 15.11 12.27
CA VAL A 394 -23.93 14.16 11.15
C VAL A 394 -25.23 14.15 10.33
N ILE A 395 -26.38 13.98 10.97
CA ILE A 395 -27.68 13.93 10.28
C ILE A 395 -27.95 15.23 9.52
N ARG A 396 -27.63 16.40 10.10
CA ARG A 396 -27.79 17.69 9.41
C ARG A 396 -26.95 17.78 8.14
N TYR A 397 -25.71 17.29 8.17
CA TYR A 397 -24.87 17.26 6.97
C TYR A 397 -25.38 16.24 5.95
N LEU A 398 -25.83 15.06 6.38
CA LEU A 398 -26.44 14.08 5.47
C LEU A 398 -27.67 14.64 4.75
N GLN A 399 -28.55 15.39 5.45
CA GLN A 399 -29.68 16.07 4.83
C GLN A 399 -29.25 17.10 3.77
N LYS A 400 -28.20 17.88 4.04
CA LYS A 400 -27.67 18.85 3.08
C LYS A 400 -27.04 18.15 1.84
N LEU A 401 -26.39 17.02 2.04
CA LEU A 401 -25.80 16.22 0.97
C LEU A 401 -26.87 15.54 0.11
N ASP A 402 -27.93 15.04 0.74
CA ASP A 402 -29.11 14.46 0.06
C ASP A 402 -29.80 15.52 -0.83
N GLN A 403 -30.00 16.72 -0.31
CA GLN A 403 -30.51 17.88 -1.08
C GLN A 403 -29.61 18.27 -2.27
N SER A 404 -28.33 17.89 -2.22
CA SER A 404 -27.37 18.14 -3.31
C SER A 404 -27.37 17.03 -4.38
N GLY A 405 -28.28 16.06 -4.28
CA GLY A 405 -28.47 15.00 -5.28
C GLY A 405 -27.46 13.84 -5.19
N LEU A 406 -26.78 13.68 -4.05
CA LEU A 406 -25.81 12.59 -3.88
C LEU A 406 -26.49 11.26 -3.59
N CYS A 407 -26.14 10.24 -4.38
CA CYS A 407 -26.70 8.90 -4.23
C CYS A 407 -26.08 8.14 -3.05
N GLU A 408 -26.68 7.00 -2.69
CA GLU A 408 -26.24 6.14 -1.57
C GLU A 408 -24.73 5.81 -1.60
N ASN A 409 -24.18 5.54 -2.78
CA ASN A 409 -22.79 5.15 -2.97
C ASN A 409 -21.82 6.34 -2.98
N ASP A 410 -22.32 7.58 -3.00
CA ASP A 410 -21.49 8.78 -3.04
C ASP A 410 -21.08 9.26 -1.65
N VAL A 411 -21.80 8.88 -0.59
CA VAL A 411 -21.56 9.36 0.79
C VAL A 411 -21.19 8.20 1.71
N GLY A 412 -20.28 8.47 2.65
CA GLY A 412 -19.96 7.56 3.73
C GLY A 412 -19.75 8.28 5.06
N VAL A 413 -20.14 7.64 6.15
CA VAL A 413 -19.89 8.11 7.51
C VAL A 413 -18.96 7.13 8.23
N VAL A 414 -17.83 7.64 8.70
CA VAL A 414 -16.80 6.88 9.41
C VAL A 414 -16.81 7.27 10.87
N THR A 415 -16.97 6.30 11.77
CA THR A 415 -16.92 6.52 13.22
C THR A 415 -16.43 5.26 13.95
N PRO A 416 -15.67 5.37 15.06
CA PRO A 416 -14.96 4.21 15.60
C PRO A 416 -15.82 3.38 16.57
N TYR A 417 -17.00 3.87 16.96
CA TYR A 417 -17.85 3.21 17.95
C TYR A 417 -19.12 2.64 17.33
N ARG A 418 -19.39 1.36 17.60
CA ARG A 418 -20.57 0.64 17.12
C ARG A 418 -21.88 1.34 17.54
N LYS A 419 -21.95 1.89 18.76
CA LYS A 419 -23.17 2.56 19.22
C LYS A 419 -23.44 3.85 18.46
N GLN A 420 -22.41 4.62 18.11
CA GLN A 420 -22.52 5.77 17.22
C GLN A 420 -23.08 5.37 15.84
N VAL A 421 -22.58 4.27 15.26
CA VAL A 421 -23.10 3.72 13.99
C VAL A 421 -24.59 3.42 14.09
N GLU A 422 -25.03 2.73 15.14
CA GLU A 422 -26.44 2.40 15.36
C GLU A 422 -27.33 3.64 15.46
N LYS A 423 -26.90 4.64 16.24
CA LYS A 423 -27.66 5.89 16.44
C LYS A 423 -27.80 6.67 15.13
N ILE A 424 -26.72 6.79 14.36
CA ILE A 424 -26.74 7.47 13.05
C ILE A 424 -27.66 6.71 12.09
N ARG A 425 -27.52 5.39 11.96
CA ARG A 425 -28.39 4.58 11.07
C ARG A 425 -29.87 4.68 11.46
N SER A 426 -30.17 4.66 12.75
CA SER A 426 -31.55 4.78 13.26
C SER A 426 -32.17 6.13 12.88
N LEU A 427 -31.46 7.23 13.12
CA LEU A 427 -31.96 8.56 12.73
C LEU A 427 -32.01 8.74 11.21
N MET A 428 -31.04 8.22 10.47
CA MET A 428 -31.03 8.25 9.01
C MET A 428 -32.31 7.59 8.46
N LYS A 429 -32.69 6.42 8.99
CA LYS A 429 -33.96 5.75 8.66
C LYS A 429 -35.17 6.58 9.05
N ARG A 430 -35.17 7.18 10.24
CA ARG A 430 -36.29 8.01 10.74
C ARG A 430 -36.55 9.24 9.86
N PHE A 431 -35.49 9.86 9.35
CA PHE A 431 -35.58 11.03 8.46
C PHE A 431 -35.74 10.67 6.98
N GLY A 432 -35.85 9.39 6.63
CA GLY A 432 -36.05 8.95 5.24
C GLY A 432 -34.86 9.22 4.33
N LEU A 433 -33.65 9.35 4.88
CA LEU A 433 -32.44 9.57 4.10
C LEU A 433 -32.04 8.29 3.34
N PRO A 434 -31.32 8.42 2.20
CA PRO A 434 -30.72 7.27 1.53
C PRO A 434 -29.88 6.44 2.50
N PRO A 435 -29.78 5.11 2.32
CA PRO A 435 -29.08 4.24 3.26
C PRO A 435 -27.55 4.33 3.11
N TYR A 436 -27.01 5.53 3.25
CA TYR A 436 -25.58 5.81 3.17
C TYR A 436 -24.79 4.87 4.08
N LYS A 437 -23.61 4.44 3.60
CA LYS A 437 -22.76 3.54 4.40
C LYS A 437 -22.29 4.28 5.66
N VAL A 438 -22.58 3.71 6.82
CA VAL A 438 -22.06 4.15 8.13
C VAL A 438 -21.28 2.99 8.74
N GLY A 439 -20.04 3.18 9.17
CA GLY A 439 -19.21 2.07 9.67
C GLY A 439 -17.88 2.51 10.26
N SER A 440 -17.10 1.54 10.75
CA SER A 440 -15.76 1.81 11.28
C SER A 440 -14.73 2.10 10.19
N VAL A 441 -13.54 2.56 10.58
CA VAL A 441 -12.44 2.81 9.64
C VAL A 441 -12.04 1.54 8.89
N GLU A 442 -12.00 0.42 9.61
CA GLU A 442 -11.70 -0.91 9.08
C GLU A 442 -12.69 -1.31 7.97
N GLU A 443 -13.99 -1.04 8.15
CA GLU A 443 -15.02 -1.32 7.13
C GLU A 443 -14.90 -0.44 5.87
N PHE A 444 -14.23 0.70 5.97
CA PHE A 444 -13.97 1.64 4.88
C PHE A 444 -12.61 1.45 4.21
N GLN A 445 -11.76 0.57 4.74
CA GLN A 445 -10.47 0.28 4.14
C GLN A 445 -10.65 -0.30 2.74
N GLY A 446 -9.86 0.20 1.78
CA GLY A 446 -10.00 -0.13 0.35
C GLY A 446 -11.21 0.51 -0.36
N GLN A 447 -12.14 1.13 0.38
CA GLN A 447 -13.30 1.83 -0.19
C GLN A 447 -13.02 3.34 -0.30
N GLU A 448 -13.86 4.04 -1.06
CA GLU A 448 -13.79 5.48 -1.28
C GLU A 448 -15.20 6.01 -1.57
N ARG A 449 -15.45 7.28 -1.27
CA ARG A 449 -16.74 7.97 -1.47
C ARG A 449 -16.50 9.39 -1.98
N LYS A 450 -17.47 9.99 -2.67
CA LYS A 450 -17.39 11.41 -3.06
C LYS A 450 -17.30 12.29 -1.81
N ALA A 451 -18.20 12.10 -0.86
CA ALA A 451 -18.20 12.76 0.44
C ALA A 451 -17.95 11.78 1.58
N ILE A 452 -17.07 12.15 2.51
CA ILE A 452 -16.86 11.41 3.76
C ILE A 452 -17.13 12.33 4.94
N ILE A 453 -17.94 11.85 5.87
CA ILE A 453 -18.14 12.45 7.19
C ILE A 453 -17.41 11.59 8.22
N ILE A 454 -16.58 12.21 9.05
CA ILE A 454 -15.91 11.57 10.19
C ILE A 454 -16.56 12.11 11.46
N SER A 455 -17.03 11.22 12.33
CA SER A 455 -17.54 11.55 13.68
C SER A 455 -16.64 10.92 14.73
N THR A 456 -16.00 11.75 15.56
CA THR A 456 -14.95 11.31 16.49
C THR A 456 -15.46 10.81 17.84
N VAL A 457 -16.68 11.21 18.21
CA VAL A 457 -17.46 10.82 19.39
C VAL A 457 -16.91 11.33 20.72
N ARG A 458 -15.61 11.17 20.99
CA ARG A 458 -15.02 11.51 22.29
C ARG A 458 -15.01 13.02 22.52
N SER A 459 -15.35 13.42 23.76
CA SER A 459 -15.36 14.81 24.22
C SER A 459 -14.69 15.02 25.59
N CYS A 460 -14.12 13.98 26.20
CA CYS A 460 -13.36 14.10 27.44
C CYS A 460 -12.11 13.20 27.47
N GLU A 461 -11.11 13.60 28.28
CA GLU A 461 -9.82 12.90 28.39
C GLU A 461 -9.86 11.63 29.24
N GLU A 462 -10.86 11.50 30.13
CA GLU A 462 -10.97 10.44 31.14
C GLU A 462 -10.85 9.02 30.55
N PHE A 463 -11.40 8.82 29.35
CA PHE A 463 -11.45 7.51 28.69
C PHE A 463 -10.31 7.28 27.68
N LEU A 464 -9.42 8.25 27.47
CA LEU A 464 -8.30 8.11 26.54
C LEU A 464 -7.33 6.99 26.92
N PRO A 465 -6.96 6.76 28.20
CA PRO A 465 -6.08 5.64 28.57
C PRO A 465 -6.71 4.27 28.25
N PHE A 466 -8.04 4.17 28.42
CA PHE A 466 -8.79 2.97 28.06
C PHE A 466 -8.80 2.74 26.55
N ASP A 467 -9.07 3.79 25.78
CA ASP A 467 -9.04 3.72 24.31
C ASP A 467 -7.64 3.37 23.79
N LEU A 468 -6.59 3.95 24.36
CA LEU A 468 -5.19 3.62 24.04
C LEU A 468 -4.86 2.16 24.32
N SER A 469 -5.15 1.68 25.54
CA SER A 469 -4.87 0.30 25.94
C SER A 469 -5.63 -0.74 25.11
N HIS A 470 -6.83 -0.39 24.64
CA HIS A 470 -7.65 -1.26 23.80
C HIS A 470 -7.51 -0.97 22.29
N ASN A 471 -6.66 0.00 21.93
CA ASN A 471 -6.50 0.50 20.57
C ASN A 471 -7.87 0.79 19.91
N MET A 472 -8.71 1.57 20.58
CA MET A 472 -10.02 2.04 20.13
C MET A 472 -9.98 3.53 19.79
N GLY A 473 -11.00 4.02 19.08
CA GLY A 473 -11.10 5.45 18.75
C GLY A 473 -10.19 5.91 17.60
N PHE A 474 -10.23 7.22 17.36
CA PHE A 474 -9.43 7.92 16.35
C PHE A 474 -8.18 8.61 16.91
N LEU A 475 -8.22 8.98 18.19
CA LEU A 475 -7.11 9.65 18.88
C LEU A 475 -5.94 8.67 19.03
N PHE A 476 -4.72 9.16 18.83
CA PHE A 476 -3.46 8.41 18.95
C PHE A 476 -3.25 7.23 17.98
N SER A 477 -4.21 6.97 17.08
CA SER A 477 -4.07 5.97 16.01
C SER A 477 -3.78 6.62 14.67
N LYS A 478 -2.50 6.92 14.42
CA LYS A 478 -2.03 7.57 13.17
C LYS A 478 -2.50 6.85 11.90
N LYS A 479 -2.59 5.51 11.93
CA LYS A 479 -3.04 4.69 10.79
C LYS A 479 -4.53 4.82 10.53
N ARG A 480 -5.37 4.83 11.59
CA ARG A 480 -6.82 5.06 11.44
C ARG A 480 -7.11 6.45 10.92
N PHE A 481 -6.40 7.45 11.44
CA PHE A 481 -6.48 8.82 10.97
C PHE A 481 -6.17 8.91 9.47
N ASN A 482 -5.03 8.38 9.03
CA ASN A 482 -4.62 8.34 7.63
C ASN A 482 -5.67 7.64 6.74
N VAL A 483 -6.18 6.47 7.15
CA VAL A 483 -7.22 5.77 6.38
C VAL A 483 -8.47 6.63 6.28
N ALA A 484 -8.98 7.18 7.38
CA ALA A 484 -10.26 7.90 7.42
C ALA A 484 -10.27 9.15 6.53
N ILE A 485 -9.25 10.02 6.66
CA ILE A 485 -9.16 11.26 5.85
C ILE A 485 -8.92 10.97 4.36
N SER A 486 -8.26 9.86 4.03
CA SER A 486 -7.94 9.48 2.65
C SER A 486 -9.05 8.72 1.92
N ARG A 487 -10.25 8.61 2.50
CA ARG A 487 -11.42 7.99 1.86
C ARG A 487 -12.21 8.95 0.96
N ALA A 488 -12.08 10.26 1.19
CA ALA A 488 -12.82 11.30 0.47
C ALA A 488 -12.25 11.56 -0.93
N LYS A 489 -13.12 11.61 -1.94
CA LYS A 489 -12.74 12.10 -3.28
C LYS A 489 -12.92 13.61 -3.42
N ALA A 490 -14.06 14.13 -3.01
CA ALA A 490 -14.50 15.48 -3.34
C ALA A 490 -14.84 16.33 -2.12
N LEU A 491 -15.20 15.73 -0.97
CA LEU A 491 -15.54 16.46 0.25
C LEU A 491 -15.18 15.66 1.51
N LEU A 492 -14.49 16.32 2.44
CA LEU A 492 -14.21 15.79 3.78
C LEU A 492 -14.88 16.66 4.84
N ILE A 493 -15.73 16.06 5.66
CA ILE A 493 -16.35 16.72 6.82
C ILE A 493 -15.88 15.98 8.07
N VAL A 494 -15.28 16.70 9.01
CA VAL A 494 -14.92 16.20 10.33
C VAL A 494 -15.84 16.84 11.35
N ILE A 495 -16.40 16.03 12.24
CA ILE A 495 -17.26 16.46 13.34
C ILE A 495 -16.66 15.89 14.61
N GLY A 496 -16.32 16.76 15.56
CA GLY A 496 -15.64 16.35 16.76
C GLY A 496 -15.35 17.47 17.74
N ASP A 497 -14.91 17.10 18.94
CA ASP A 497 -14.49 18.04 19.97
C ASP A 497 -13.09 18.61 19.65
N PRO A 498 -12.96 19.90 19.33
CA PRO A 498 -11.68 20.47 18.92
C PRO A 498 -10.65 20.55 20.06
N TRP A 499 -11.09 20.67 21.32
CA TRP A 499 -10.18 20.71 22.46
C TRP A 499 -9.53 19.36 22.66
N LEU A 500 -10.32 18.29 22.68
CA LEU A 500 -9.80 16.94 22.82
C LEU A 500 -8.93 16.55 21.62
N LEU A 501 -9.38 16.87 20.40
CA LEU A 501 -8.64 16.55 19.18
C LEU A 501 -7.32 17.31 19.06
N SER A 502 -7.21 18.52 19.65
CA SER A 502 -5.95 19.27 19.68
C SER A 502 -4.83 18.63 20.52
N THR A 503 -5.16 17.63 21.35
CA THR A 503 -4.17 16.89 22.15
C THR A 503 -3.38 15.87 21.32
N ASP A 504 -3.90 15.43 20.18
CA ASP A 504 -3.21 14.54 19.24
C ASP A 504 -2.51 15.34 18.14
N ASN A 505 -1.24 15.02 17.85
CA ASN A 505 -0.43 15.77 16.90
C ASN A 505 -1.04 15.84 15.49
N TYR A 506 -1.60 14.75 14.97
CA TYR A 506 -2.15 14.73 13.61
C TYR A 506 -3.49 15.44 13.52
N TRP A 507 -4.34 15.28 14.53
CA TRP A 507 -5.60 16.01 14.64
C TRP A 507 -5.38 17.51 14.85
N ARG A 508 -4.40 17.90 15.67
CA ARG A 508 -3.97 19.30 15.84
C ARG A 508 -3.50 19.91 14.52
N GLN A 509 -2.64 19.22 13.76
CA GLN A 509 -2.22 19.70 12.44
C GLN A 509 -3.41 19.89 11.47
N LEU A 510 -4.42 19.00 11.52
CA LEU A 510 -5.64 19.16 10.71
C LEU A 510 -6.44 20.38 11.16
N LEU A 511 -6.64 20.53 12.46
CA LEU A 511 -7.34 21.66 13.08
C LEU A 511 -6.68 22.99 12.71
N ASP A 512 -5.36 23.12 12.93
CA ASP A 512 -4.57 24.30 12.59
C ASP A 512 -4.78 24.68 11.12
N LYS A 513 -4.63 23.69 10.23
CA LYS A 513 -4.84 23.91 8.78
C LYS A 513 -6.28 24.32 8.46
N CYS A 514 -7.28 23.72 9.10
CA CYS A 514 -8.68 24.08 8.88
C CYS A 514 -9.00 25.50 9.34
N ILE A 515 -8.42 25.94 10.46
CA ILE A 515 -8.57 27.31 10.95
C ILE A 515 -7.90 28.30 10.00
N HIS A 516 -6.66 28.03 9.58
CA HIS A 516 -5.93 28.88 8.63
C HIS A 516 -6.63 29.00 7.27
N LEU A 517 -7.25 27.93 6.79
CA LEU A 517 -8.00 27.92 5.52
C LEU A 517 -9.43 28.51 5.65
N GLY A 518 -9.86 28.90 6.85
CA GLY A 518 -11.21 29.42 7.07
C GLY A 518 -12.32 28.36 6.88
N VAL A 519 -11.99 27.08 7.08
CA VAL A 519 -12.91 25.94 6.94
C VAL A 519 -13.31 25.29 8.26
N TYR A 520 -12.95 25.91 9.38
CA TYR A 520 -13.45 25.58 10.71
C TYR A 520 -14.79 26.28 11.00
N CYS A 521 -15.74 25.57 11.59
CA CYS A 521 -17.01 26.12 12.07
C CYS A 521 -17.48 25.38 13.33
N GLY A 522 -18.61 25.80 13.92
CA GLY A 522 -19.20 25.14 15.11
C GLY A 522 -18.92 25.93 16.39
N CYS A 523 -18.50 25.25 17.45
CA CYS A 523 -18.18 25.91 18.73
C CYS A 523 -16.95 26.83 18.63
N THR A 524 -16.90 27.85 19.50
CA THR A 524 -15.74 28.76 19.59
C THR A 524 -14.52 28.00 20.10
N PHE A 525 -13.44 27.96 19.33
CA PHE A 525 -12.19 27.31 19.71
C PHE A 525 -11.01 28.24 19.42
N ASN A 526 -10.18 28.47 20.44
CA ASN A 526 -8.90 29.15 20.29
C ASN A 526 -7.81 28.10 20.49
N LEU A 527 -6.88 28.01 19.55
CA LEU A 527 -5.76 27.09 19.67
C LEU A 527 -4.97 27.38 20.95
N PRO A 528 -4.78 26.38 21.83
CA PRO A 528 -3.91 26.56 22.98
C PRO A 528 -2.49 26.86 22.48
N SER A 529 -1.85 27.86 23.10
CA SER A 529 -0.43 28.18 22.88
C SER A 529 0.40 26.90 22.96
N PRO A 530 1.39 26.72 22.05
CA PRO A 530 2.19 25.49 21.98
C PRO A 530 2.92 25.15 23.27
#